data_AF-A0A8T3PAV7-F1
#
_entry.id   AF-A0A8T3PAV7-F1
#
_cell.length_a   1.000
_cell.length_b   1.000
_cell.length_c   1.000
_cell.angle_alpha   90.00
_cell.angle_beta   90.00
_cell.angle_gamma   90.00
#
_symmetry.space_group_name_H-M   'P 1'
#
loop_
_entity.id
_entity.type
_entity.pdbx_description
1 polymer ?
#
loop_
_entity_poly.entity_id
_entity_poly.type
_entity_poly.pdbx_seq_one_letter_code
_entity_poly.pdbx_strand_id
1 'polypeptide(L)'
;MTPAAEPIVIFTPSGRRGRFAEGTSVLDAARGLGVDIDSVCGGRGLCGRCQVEQSVGSFAKHGIESRSEHLSPFSATEAEYRARNRLDAGRRLSCVAQIRGDALIDVPPESQVYRQVVRKGLDIRDFHIDPAVRLYYVEVAPPELASPSGDLVRLQDALEAEWGLTDLDADLQVMRALQPALEVGKWAVTVAVHDGRTLTAVWPSLHEKAYGVAIDVGSTTIAGHLADLSDGTVLASNGVMNPQIRFGEDLMSRVSYAMMHPDGAAEMTAAVRTALNGLLASLAMKAGIRRDDILELAVVGNPIMHHLLLGIDPVPLGSAPFALATDRAVRLRAAELELKVHPGARVYVLPCIAGHVGADTAGVILAEAPHESELVTLVVDVGTNAEIVLGNRDRLLAASSPTGPAFEGAQISSGQRAAPGAIERVRIDRQTLEPRFRVIGSDIWSDDP
;
A
#
# COMPACT_ATOMS: atom_id res chain seq x y z
N MET A 1 -17.29 -11.53 -46.70
CA MET A 1 -17.42 -11.27 -45.24
C MET A 1 -16.07 -10.77 -44.78
N THR A 2 -15.98 -9.50 -44.39
CA THR A 2 -14.80 -8.96 -43.71
C THR A 2 -14.59 -9.80 -42.44
N PRO A 3 -13.40 -10.34 -42.14
CA PRO A 3 -13.19 -11.05 -40.88
C PRO A 3 -13.56 -10.10 -39.74
N ALA A 4 -14.43 -10.54 -38.83
CA ALA A 4 -14.76 -9.78 -37.64
C ALA A 4 -13.44 -9.47 -36.93
N ALA A 5 -13.20 -8.19 -36.61
CA ALA A 5 -11.95 -7.80 -35.96
C ALA A 5 -11.85 -8.53 -34.63
N GLU A 6 -10.76 -9.25 -34.42
CA GLU A 6 -10.52 -9.99 -33.17
C GLU A 6 -10.54 -9.04 -31.97
N PRO A 7 -11.30 -9.39 -30.90
CA PRO A 7 -11.32 -8.65 -29.65
C PRO A 7 -9.93 -8.33 -29.09
N ILE A 8 -9.76 -7.11 -28.59
CA ILE A 8 -8.59 -6.68 -27.84
C ILE A 8 -8.79 -7.02 -26.36
N VAL A 9 -7.86 -7.78 -25.79
CA VAL A 9 -7.86 -8.10 -24.36
C VAL A 9 -6.63 -7.51 -23.70
N ILE A 10 -6.84 -6.87 -22.55
CA ILE A 10 -5.82 -6.15 -21.80
C ILE A 10 -5.84 -6.65 -20.36
N PHE A 11 -4.67 -6.97 -19.81
CA PHE A 11 -4.54 -7.49 -18.45
C PHE A 11 -3.89 -6.47 -17.51
N THR A 12 -4.65 -5.98 -16.53
CA THR A 12 -4.10 -5.26 -15.37
C THR A 12 -3.72 -6.27 -14.30
N PRO A 13 -2.60 -6.08 -13.59
CA PRO A 13 -1.68 -4.93 -13.59
C PRO A 13 -0.60 -4.95 -14.67
N SER A 14 -0.51 -6.03 -15.44
CA SER A 14 0.66 -6.32 -16.27
C SER A 14 0.83 -5.35 -17.45
N GLY A 15 -0.26 -4.66 -17.84
CA GLY A 15 -0.35 -3.81 -19.02
C GLY A 15 -0.25 -4.56 -20.35
N ARG A 16 -0.19 -5.90 -20.32
CA ARG A 16 -0.06 -6.72 -21.53
C ARG A 16 -1.38 -6.75 -22.27
N ARG A 17 -1.32 -6.62 -23.59
CA ARG A 17 -2.48 -6.62 -24.48
C ARG A 17 -2.23 -7.41 -25.75
N GLY A 18 -3.30 -7.97 -26.29
CA GLY A 18 -3.28 -8.70 -27.56
C GLY A 18 -4.66 -8.83 -28.16
N ARG A 19 -4.70 -9.32 -29.39
CA ARG A 19 -5.94 -9.69 -30.07
C ARG A 19 -6.15 -11.20 -29.98
N PHE A 20 -7.37 -11.61 -29.70
CA PHE A 20 -7.73 -13.02 -29.55
C PHE A 20 -9.02 -13.31 -30.26
N ALA A 21 -9.14 -14.49 -30.85
CA ALA A 21 -10.40 -14.96 -31.41
C ALA A 21 -11.48 -15.07 -30.32
N GLU A 22 -12.72 -14.73 -30.67
CA GLU A 22 -13.87 -14.98 -29.81
C GLU A 22 -13.93 -16.46 -29.40
N GLY A 23 -14.24 -16.73 -28.13
CA GLY A 23 -14.22 -18.06 -27.54
C GLY A 23 -12.91 -18.46 -26.87
N THR A 24 -11.81 -17.71 -27.08
CA THR A 24 -10.55 -17.92 -26.36
C THR A 24 -10.77 -17.76 -24.85
N SER A 25 -10.25 -18.67 -24.03
CA SER A 25 -10.35 -18.53 -22.57
C SER A 25 -9.47 -17.38 -22.09
N VAL A 26 -9.88 -16.70 -21.02
CA VAL A 26 -9.09 -15.61 -20.46
C VAL A 26 -7.71 -16.11 -19.99
N LEU A 27 -7.62 -17.36 -19.50
CA LEU A 27 -6.36 -17.99 -19.11
C LEU A 27 -5.44 -18.23 -20.31
N ASP A 28 -5.96 -18.66 -21.45
CA ASP A 28 -5.14 -18.91 -22.64
C ASP A 28 -4.69 -17.59 -23.29
N ALA A 29 -5.54 -16.56 -23.28
CA ALA A 29 -5.13 -15.21 -23.65
C ALA A 29 -4.03 -14.67 -22.72
N ALA A 30 -4.15 -14.88 -21.41
CA ALA A 30 -3.13 -14.53 -20.44
C ALA A 30 -1.81 -15.25 -20.73
N ARG A 31 -1.83 -16.56 -20.98
CA ARG A 31 -0.64 -17.35 -21.34
C ARG A 31 0.01 -16.90 -22.64
N GLY A 32 -0.79 -16.62 -23.66
CA GLY A 32 -0.30 -16.11 -24.95
C GLY A 32 0.42 -14.78 -24.82
N LEU A 33 0.02 -13.97 -23.84
CA LEU A 33 0.69 -12.71 -23.49
C LEU A 33 1.77 -12.87 -22.43
N GLY A 34 1.94 -14.03 -21.80
CA GLY A 34 2.80 -14.24 -20.64
C GLY A 34 2.37 -13.46 -19.38
N VAL A 35 1.07 -13.19 -19.24
CA VAL A 35 0.47 -12.66 -18.02
C VAL A 35 0.41 -13.74 -16.96
N ASP A 36 0.83 -13.38 -15.76
CA ASP A 36 1.03 -14.33 -14.67
C ASP A 36 -0.29 -14.62 -13.94
N ILE A 37 -0.89 -15.76 -14.23
CA ILE A 37 -2.11 -16.27 -13.59
C ILE A 37 -1.87 -17.70 -13.11
N ASP A 38 -2.00 -17.94 -11.81
CA ASP A 38 -1.79 -19.25 -11.20
C ASP A 38 -2.89 -20.25 -11.64
N SER A 39 -2.48 -21.40 -12.16
CA SER A 39 -3.38 -22.44 -12.67
C SER A 39 -2.81 -23.84 -12.45
N VAL A 40 -2.84 -24.30 -11.19
CA VAL A 40 -2.38 -25.64 -10.79
C VAL A 40 -3.28 -26.79 -11.29
N CYS A 41 -4.55 -26.50 -11.63
CA CYS A 41 -5.49 -27.51 -12.13
C CYS A 41 -5.48 -27.69 -13.65
N GLY A 42 -4.59 -26.99 -14.36
CA GLY A 42 -4.50 -27.06 -15.83
C GLY A 42 -5.73 -26.51 -16.56
N GLY A 43 -6.46 -25.56 -15.95
CA GLY A 43 -7.61 -24.91 -16.57
C GLY A 43 -8.95 -25.65 -16.44
N ARG A 44 -9.08 -26.59 -15.50
CA ARG A 44 -10.31 -27.40 -15.31
C ARG A 44 -11.38 -26.76 -14.43
N GLY A 45 -11.18 -25.53 -13.94
CA GLY A 45 -12.13 -24.85 -13.04
C GLY A 45 -12.23 -25.41 -11.63
N LEU A 46 -11.19 -26.12 -11.14
CA LEU A 46 -11.24 -26.86 -9.88
C LEU A 46 -10.54 -26.18 -8.69
N CYS A 47 -9.47 -25.40 -8.94
CA CYS A 47 -8.61 -24.87 -7.87
C CYS A 47 -8.94 -23.43 -7.43
N GLY A 48 -9.55 -22.64 -8.33
CA GLY A 48 -9.83 -21.21 -8.13
C GLY A 48 -8.63 -20.32 -7.88
N ARG A 49 -7.42 -20.74 -8.24
CA ARG A 49 -6.23 -19.86 -8.22
C ARG A 49 -6.14 -18.93 -9.43
N CYS A 50 -6.97 -19.18 -10.44
CA CYS A 50 -7.02 -18.41 -11.68
C CYS A 50 -8.15 -17.37 -11.67
N GLN A 51 -8.49 -16.84 -10.49
CA GLN A 51 -9.56 -15.86 -10.37
C GLN A 51 -9.16 -14.56 -11.05
N VAL A 52 -10.10 -13.95 -11.77
CA VAL A 52 -9.95 -12.65 -12.43
C VAL A 52 -11.23 -11.84 -12.26
N GLU A 53 -11.16 -10.55 -12.49
CA GLU A 53 -12.32 -9.66 -12.50
C GLU A 53 -12.34 -8.86 -13.79
N GLN A 54 -13.52 -8.71 -14.40
CA GLN A 54 -13.66 -7.86 -15.58
C GLN A 54 -13.94 -6.43 -15.14
N SER A 55 -13.11 -5.49 -15.56
CA SER A 55 -13.39 -4.07 -15.39
C SER A 55 -14.34 -3.62 -16.49
N VAL A 56 -15.54 -3.15 -16.11
CA VAL A 56 -16.59 -2.72 -17.04
C VAL A 56 -16.60 -1.19 -17.12
N GLY A 57 -16.59 -0.65 -18.33
CA GLY A 57 -16.54 0.80 -18.56
C GLY A 57 -15.88 1.18 -19.89
N SER A 58 -15.77 2.49 -20.11
CA SER A 58 -15.05 3.07 -21.25
C SER A 58 -13.62 3.43 -20.84
N PHE A 59 -12.62 2.85 -21.51
CA PHE A 59 -11.21 3.00 -21.16
C PHE A 59 -10.46 3.74 -22.27
N ALA A 60 -10.60 5.07 -22.31
CA ALA A 60 -10.05 5.93 -23.36
C ALA A 60 -8.54 5.75 -23.61
N LYS A 61 -7.74 5.58 -22.55
CA LYS A 61 -6.29 5.31 -22.64
C LYS A 61 -5.96 4.05 -23.45
N HIS A 62 -6.83 3.05 -23.35
CA HIS A 62 -6.65 1.76 -24.00
C HIS A 62 -7.39 1.66 -25.35
N GLY A 63 -8.26 2.63 -25.65
CA GLY A 63 -9.06 2.66 -26.87
C GLY A 63 -10.09 1.54 -26.94
N ILE A 64 -10.56 1.05 -25.79
CA ILE A 64 -11.54 -0.05 -25.71
C ILE A 64 -12.75 0.33 -24.84
N GLU A 65 -13.86 -0.34 -25.11
CA GLU A 65 -15.03 -0.36 -24.24
C GLU A 65 -15.21 -1.79 -23.73
N SER A 66 -15.15 -1.99 -22.42
CA SER A 66 -15.31 -3.31 -21.81
C SER A 66 -16.70 -3.41 -21.21
N ARG A 67 -17.56 -4.26 -21.78
CA ARG A 67 -18.96 -4.47 -21.36
C ARG A 67 -19.11 -5.82 -20.69
N SER A 68 -20.08 -5.98 -19.81
CA SER A 68 -20.36 -7.28 -19.15
C SER A 68 -20.60 -8.43 -20.13
N GLU A 69 -21.10 -8.14 -21.34
CA GLU A 69 -21.30 -9.15 -22.40
C GLU A 69 -20.01 -9.54 -23.14
N HIS A 70 -18.91 -8.81 -22.95
CA HIS A 70 -17.63 -9.08 -23.60
C HIS A 70 -16.87 -10.27 -22.98
N LEU A 71 -17.38 -10.83 -21.88
CA LEU A 71 -17.07 -12.18 -21.43
C LEU A 71 -18.28 -13.09 -21.54
N SER A 72 -18.05 -14.39 -21.65
CA SER A 72 -19.12 -15.39 -21.62
C SER A 72 -19.96 -15.28 -20.34
N PRO A 73 -21.25 -15.65 -20.39
CA PRO A 73 -22.09 -15.73 -19.20
C PRO A 73 -21.45 -16.62 -18.12
N PHE A 74 -21.83 -16.39 -16.87
CA PHE A 74 -21.35 -17.18 -15.73
C PHE A 74 -21.69 -18.67 -15.94
N SER A 75 -20.66 -19.50 -16.01
CA SER A 75 -20.79 -20.90 -16.43
C SER A 75 -21.27 -21.81 -15.29
N ALA A 76 -21.77 -23.01 -15.64
CA ALA A 76 -22.12 -24.04 -14.66
C ALA A 76 -20.93 -24.43 -13.78
N THR A 77 -19.72 -24.51 -14.36
CA THR A 77 -18.48 -24.80 -13.63
C THR A 77 -18.15 -23.73 -12.59
N GLU A 78 -18.34 -22.45 -12.93
CA GLU A 78 -18.14 -21.35 -11.98
C GLU A 78 -19.21 -21.36 -10.87
N ALA A 79 -20.45 -21.75 -11.18
CA ALA A 79 -21.52 -21.91 -10.19
C ALA A 79 -21.25 -23.06 -9.22
N GLU A 80 -20.79 -24.20 -9.72
CA GLU A 80 -20.38 -25.34 -8.89
C GLU A 80 -19.17 -24.99 -8.01
N TYR A 81 -18.19 -24.27 -8.55
CA TYR A 81 -17.03 -23.83 -7.79
C TYR A 81 -17.45 -22.87 -6.65
N ARG A 82 -18.28 -21.87 -6.95
CA ARG A 82 -18.79 -20.90 -5.97
C ARG A 82 -19.64 -21.53 -4.86
N ALA A 83 -20.35 -22.62 -5.16
CA ALA A 83 -21.13 -23.34 -4.15
C ALA A 83 -20.26 -24.07 -3.12
N ARG A 84 -19.02 -24.42 -3.49
CA ARG A 84 -18.10 -25.21 -2.65
C ARG A 84 -16.94 -24.40 -2.09
N ASN A 85 -16.60 -23.29 -2.72
CA ASN A 85 -15.43 -22.48 -2.43
C ASN A 85 -15.78 -20.98 -2.47
N ARG A 86 -14.89 -20.16 -1.92
CA ARG A 86 -15.03 -18.70 -1.98
C ARG A 86 -14.68 -18.16 -3.37
N LEU A 87 -15.69 -17.68 -4.08
CA LEU A 87 -15.56 -16.88 -5.31
C LEU A 87 -16.38 -15.61 -5.09
N ASP A 88 -15.69 -14.50 -4.79
CA ASP A 88 -16.31 -13.23 -4.42
C ASP A 88 -17.14 -12.66 -5.60
N ALA A 89 -18.11 -11.78 -5.30
CA ALA A 89 -18.97 -11.19 -6.32
C ALA A 89 -18.13 -10.44 -7.37
N GLY A 90 -18.42 -10.65 -8.66
CA GLY A 90 -17.63 -10.09 -9.78
C GLY A 90 -16.41 -10.93 -10.19
N ARG A 91 -15.93 -11.85 -9.35
CA ARG A 91 -14.84 -12.77 -9.72
C ARG A 91 -15.31 -13.85 -10.70
N ARG A 92 -14.47 -14.11 -11.70
CA ARG A 92 -14.62 -15.17 -12.71
C ARG A 92 -13.43 -16.12 -12.65
N LEU A 93 -13.60 -17.35 -13.11
CA LEU A 93 -12.47 -18.27 -13.30
C LEU A 93 -11.90 -18.06 -14.70
N SER A 94 -10.68 -17.54 -14.82
CA SER A 94 -10.10 -17.19 -16.13
C SER A 94 -9.97 -18.38 -17.08
N CYS A 95 -9.85 -19.60 -16.54
CA CYS A 95 -9.79 -20.81 -17.35
C CYS A 95 -11.12 -21.23 -17.99
N VAL A 96 -12.25 -20.67 -17.54
CA VAL A 96 -13.58 -21.01 -18.05
C VAL A 96 -14.25 -19.80 -18.70
N ALA A 97 -14.00 -18.59 -18.20
CA ALA A 97 -14.46 -17.36 -18.83
C ALA A 97 -13.87 -17.23 -20.23
N GLN A 98 -14.72 -16.99 -21.23
CA GLN A 98 -14.34 -16.87 -22.64
C GLN A 98 -14.53 -15.45 -23.13
N ILE A 99 -13.62 -14.99 -23.97
CA ILE A 99 -13.63 -13.66 -24.58
C ILE A 99 -14.69 -13.59 -25.67
N ARG A 100 -15.53 -12.55 -25.65
CA ARG A 100 -16.59 -12.27 -26.65
C ARG A 100 -16.49 -10.88 -27.27
N GLY A 101 -15.77 -9.97 -26.64
CA GLY A 101 -15.54 -8.61 -27.11
C GLY A 101 -14.33 -8.01 -26.39
N ASP A 102 -14.05 -6.73 -26.66
CA ASP A 102 -12.91 -6.06 -26.05
C ASP A 102 -13.04 -6.05 -24.53
N ALA A 103 -12.01 -6.50 -23.80
CA ALA A 103 -12.13 -6.71 -22.36
C ALA A 103 -10.88 -6.22 -21.61
N LEU A 104 -11.12 -5.48 -20.53
CA LEU A 104 -10.12 -5.16 -19.52
C LEU A 104 -10.25 -6.16 -18.36
N ILE A 105 -9.21 -6.95 -18.14
CA ILE A 105 -9.18 -8.03 -17.16
C ILE A 105 -8.21 -7.67 -16.05
N ASP A 106 -8.71 -7.61 -14.83
CA ASP A 106 -7.91 -7.46 -13.62
C ASP A 106 -7.53 -8.81 -13.04
N VAL A 107 -6.22 -9.03 -12.89
CA VAL A 107 -5.64 -10.22 -12.26
C VAL A 107 -5.29 -9.87 -10.82
N PRO A 108 -6.02 -10.39 -9.84
CA PRO A 108 -5.80 -10.03 -8.45
C PRO A 108 -4.52 -10.65 -7.87
N PRO A 109 -3.95 -10.04 -6.82
CA PRO A 109 -2.67 -10.50 -6.24
C PRO A 109 -2.65 -11.96 -5.80
N GLU A 110 -3.77 -12.49 -5.30
CA GLU A 110 -3.91 -13.89 -4.90
C GLU A 110 -3.84 -14.88 -6.07
N SER A 111 -4.11 -14.41 -7.29
CA SER A 111 -4.03 -15.20 -8.52
C SER A 111 -2.70 -15.04 -9.25
N GLN A 112 -1.80 -14.17 -8.80
CA GLN A 112 -0.48 -13.99 -9.41
C GLN A 112 0.52 -14.97 -8.79
N VAL A 113 1.32 -15.65 -9.62
CA VAL A 113 2.30 -16.66 -9.16
C VAL A 113 3.45 -15.98 -8.44
N TYR A 114 3.89 -14.81 -8.93
CA TYR A 114 4.96 -14.03 -8.31
C TYR A 114 4.39 -12.97 -7.35
N ARG A 115 4.34 -13.27 -6.05
CA ARG A 115 4.16 -12.23 -5.02
C ARG A 115 5.37 -11.30 -5.03
N GLN A 116 5.15 -9.99 -5.04
CA GLN A 116 6.22 -9.02 -4.83
C GLN A 116 6.82 -9.26 -3.44
N VAL A 117 8.01 -9.84 -3.41
CA VAL A 117 8.79 -9.95 -2.17
C VAL A 117 9.60 -8.67 -2.07
N VAL A 118 9.26 -7.81 -1.12
CA VAL A 118 10.15 -6.71 -0.70
C VAL A 118 11.42 -7.37 -0.15
N ARG A 119 12.48 -7.40 -0.96
CA ARG A 119 13.75 -8.11 -0.69
C ARG A 119 14.93 -7.17 -0.40
N LYS A 120 14.68 -5.94 0.05
CA LYS A 120 15.77 -5.08 0.55
C LYS A 120 15.82 -5.19 2.07
N GLY A 121 16.97 -5.59 2.60
CA GLY A 121 17.30 -5.30 3.98
C GLY A 121 17.26 -3.78 4.16
N LEU A 122 16.65 -3.32 5.25
CA LEU A 122 16.61 -1.91 5.59
C LEU A 122 17.99 -1.55 6.16
N ASP A 123 18.73 -0.71 5.44
CA ASP A 123 19.94 -0.07 5.98
C ASP A 123 19.47 1.16 6.75
N ILE A 124 19.12 0.97 8.03
CA ILE A 124 18.58 2.03 8.87
C ILE A 124 19.76 2.74 9.51
N ARG A 125 19.93 4.04 9.22
CA ARG A 125 20.92 4.90 9.90
C ARG A 125 20.62 4.92 11.40
N ASP A 126 21.62 5.16 12.24
CA ASP A 126 21.39 5.34 13.68
C ASP A 126 20.42 6.50 13.93
N PHE A 127 19.36 6.24 14.69
CA PHE A 127 18.37 7.24 15.10
C PHE A 127 18.11 7.14 16.61
N HIS A 128 17.74 8.27 17.21
CA HIS A 128 17.23 8.27 18.57
C HIS A 128 15.75 7.91 18.57
N ILE A 129 15.37 6.96 19.43
CA ILE A 129 13.99 6.49 19.52
C ILE A 129 13.20 7.46 20.39
N ASP A 130 12.34 8.24 19.74
CA ASP A 130 11.42 9.17 20.37
C ASP A 130 10.01 9.01 19.76
N PRO A 131 9.29 7.92 20.10
CA PRO A 131 7.98 7.64 19.51
C PRO A 131 6.95 8.64 20.03
N ALA A 132 6.02 9.05 19.16
CA ALA A 132 4.93 9.93 19.57
C ALA A 132 4.00 9.25 20.57
N VAL A 133 3.88 7.92 20.52
CA VAL A 133 3.15 7.11 21.51
C VAL A 133 4.11 6.47 22.49
N ARG A 134 3.88 6.69 23.79
CA ARG A 134 4.60 6.05 24.88
C ARG A 134 3.65 5.34 25.84
N LEU A 135 4.11 4.23 26.41
CA LEU A 135 3.36 3.45 27.40
C LEU A 135 3.79 3.82 28.82
N TYR A 136 2.82 3.99 29.70
CA TYR A 136 3.03 4.33 31.10
C TYR A 136 2.24 3.38 31.99
N TYR A 137 2.94 2.63 32.85
CA TYR A 137 2.33 1.85 33.91
C TYR A 137 2.16 2.73 35.15
N VAL A 138 1.00 2.65 35.80
CA VAL A 138 0.69 3.37 37.04
C VAL A 138 -0.23 2.56 37.94
N GLU A 139 -0.14 2.82 39.25
CA GLU A 139 -1.10 2.30 40.23
C GLU A 139 -2.05 3.42 40.65
N VAL A 140 -3.33 3.23 40.33
CA VAL A 140 -4.39 4.22 40.58
C VAL A 140 -5.00 3.99 41.95
N ALA A 141 -5.27 5.05 42.70
CA ALA A 141 -5.96 4.91 43.97
C ALA A 141 -7.39 4.34 43.77
N PRO A 142 -7.83 3.35 44.58
CA PRO A 142 -9.21 2.90 44.55
C PRO A 142 -10.19 4.02 44.95
N PRO A 143 -11.46 3.95 44.54
CA PRO A 143 -12.45 4.97 44.88
C PRO A 143 -12.75 4.90 46.38
N GLU A 144 -12.70 6.06 47.04
CA GLU A 144 -12.96 6.18 48.47
C GLU A 144 -14.17 7.10 48.72
N LEU A 145 -15.02 6.73 49.68
CA LEU A 145 -16.19 7.53 50.05
C LEU A 145 -15.79 8.93 50.56
N ALA A 146 -14.61 9.04 51.19
CA ALA A 146 -14.11 10.28 51.78
C ALA A 146 -13.56 11.28 50.73
N SER A 147 -13.21 10.82 49.53
CA SER A 147 -12.68 11.65 48.44
C SER A 147 -13.32 11.22 47.10
N PRO A 148 -14.56 11.65 46.82
CA PRO A 148 -15.28 11.24 45.62
C PRO A 148 -14.70 11.96 44.39
N SER A 149 -13.87 11.26 43.62
CA SER A 149 -13.36 11.70 42.31
C SER A 149 -13.61 10.66 41.22
N GLY A 150 -13.69 11.11 39.97
CA GLY A 150 -13.87 10.21 38.82
C GLY A 150 -12.61 9.40 38.52
N ASP A 151 -12.77 8.22 37.93
CA ASP A 151 -11.65 7.32 37.67
C ASP A 151 -10.59 7.93 36.73
N LEU A 152 -11.01 8.77 35.78
CA LEU A 152 -10.08 9.48 34.89
C LEU A 152 -9.22 10.49 35.66
N VAL A 153 -9.80 11.21 36.61
CA VAL A 153 -9.05 12.17 37.45
C VAL A 153 -8.02 11.42 38.29
N ARG A 154 -8.42 10.32 38.94
CA ARG A 154 -7.46 9.51 39.74
C ARG A 154 -6.34 8.93 38.88
N LEU A 155 -6.64 8.53 37.65
CA LEU A 155 -5.63 8.10 36.69
C LEU A 155 -4.66 9.25 36.32
N GLN A 156 -5.18 10.45 36.04
CA GLN A 156 -4.37 11.62 35.72
C GLN A 156 -3.50 12.03 36.91
N ASP A 157 -4.03 12.01 38.13
CA ASP A 157 -3.28 12.29 39.37
C ASP A 157 -2.12 11.29 39.54
N ALA A 158 -2.34 10.00 39.27
CA ALA A 158 -1.29 8.98 39.33
C ALA A 158 -0.21 9.19 38.25
N LEU A 159 -0.62 9.54 37.02
CA LEU A 159 0.31 9.85 35.92
C LEU A 159 1.14 11.12 36.19
N GLU A 160 0.54 12.13 36.81
CA GLU A 160 1.24 13.33 37.24
C GLU A 160 2.26 13.01 38.34
N ALA A 161 1.85 12.26 39.37
CA ALA A 161 2.70 11.93 40.50
C ALA A 161 3.90 11.03 40.13
N GLU A 162 3.70 10.02 39.29
CA GLU A 162 4.75 9.05 38.93
C GLU A 162 5.61 9.51 37.73
N TRP A 163 4.99 10.16 36.74
CA TRP A 163 5.61 10.44 35.44
C TRP A 163 5.70 11.93 35.10
N GLY A 164 5.14 12.82 35.93
CA GLY A 164 5.13 14.27 35.68
C GLY A 164 4.26 14.69 34.50
N LEU A 165 3.35 13.82 34.04
CA LEU A 165 2.45 14.13 32.93
C LEU A 165 1.28 14.96 33.43
N THR A 166 1.13 16.17 32.89
CA THR A 166 0.11 17.14 33.26
C THR A 166 -0.75 17.51 32.04
N ASP A 167 -1.91 18.12 32.28
CA ASP A 167 -2.83 18.60 31.23
C ASP A 167 -3.23 17.52 30.20
N LEU A 168 -3.40 16.28 30.66
CA LEU A 168 -3.77 15.15 29.82
C LEU A 168 -5.26 15.21 29.43
N ASP A 169 -5.55 15.03 28.15
CA ASP A 169 -6.90 14.73 27.65
C ASP A 169 -7.05 13.21 27.40
N ALA A 170 -8.28 12.72 27.28
CA ALA A 170 -8.54 11.30 27.02
C ALA A 170 -9.54 11.10 25.87
N ASP A 171 -9.20 10.19 24.96
CA ASP A 171 -10.17 9.72 23.98
C ASP A 171 -11.35 9.05 24.69
N LEU A 172 -12.57 9.23 24.15
CA LEU A 172 -13.79 8.62 24.69
C LEU A 172 -13.68 7.09 24.86
N GLN A 173 -12.94 6.42 23.98
CA GLN A 173 -12.70 4.98 24.08
C GLN A 173 -11.92 4.59 25.34
N VAL A 174 -10.95 5.42 25.76
CA VAL A 174 -10.20 5.21 26.99
C VAL A 174 -11.14 5.37 28.17
N MET A 175 -11.95 6.42 28.18
CA MET A 175 -12.96 6.63 29.24
C MET A 175 -13.91 5.42 29.36
N ARG A 176 -14.33 4.83 28.24
CA ARG A 176 -15.20 3.63 28.21
C ARG A 176 -14.49 2.37 28.69
N ALA A 177 -13.19 2.23 28.41
CA ALA A 177 -12.40 1.05 28.77
C ALA A 177 -11.77 1.13 30.18
N LEU A 178 -11.71 2.33 30.77
CA LEU A 178 -10.96 2.61 31.98
C LEU A 178 -11.46 1.81 33.18
N GLN A 179 -12.76 1.85 33.47
CA GLN A 179 -13.35 1.15 34.62
C GLN A 179 -13.11 -0.37 34.56
N PRO A 180 -13.45 -1.07 33.47
CA PRO A 180 -13.13 -2.48 33.32
C PRO A 180 -11.63 -2.79 33.46
N ALA A 181 -10.75 -1.94 32.90
CA ALA A 181 -9.31 -2.13 32.98
C ALA A 181 -8.79 -1.99 34.42
N LEU A 182 -9.28 -0.99 35.17
CA LEU A 182 -8.93 -0.80 36.58
C LEU A 182 -9.40 -1.97 37.43
N GLU A 183 -10.62 -2.46 37.23
CA GLU A 183 -11.15 -3.60 38.00
C GLU A 183 -10.34 -4.88 37.75
N VAL A 184 -10.11 -5.24 36.49
CA VAL A 184 -9.33 -6.44 36.11
C VAL A 184 -7.87 -6.30 36.55
N GLY A 185 -7.29 -5.12 36.40
CA GLY A 185 -5.92 -4.80 36.76
C GLY A 185 -5.69 -4.65 38.27
N LYS A 186 -6.73 -4.76 39.10
CA LYS A 186 -6.68 -4.48 40.56
C LYS A 186 -6.08 -3.10 40.85
N TRP A 187 -6.56 -2.10 40.11
CA TRP A 187 -6.12 -0.72 40.13
C TRP A 187 -4.71 -0.45 39.59
N ALA A 188 -4.05 -1.44 39.01
CA ALA A 188 -2.85 -1.25 38.20
C ALA A 188 -3.20 -1.30 36.70
N VAL A 189 -2.78 -0.30 35.94
CA VAL A 189 -3.05 -0.20 34.50
C VAL A 189 -1.83 0.32 33.74
N THR A 190 -1.78 0.00 32.45
CA THR A 190 -0.90 0.66 31.50
C THR A 190 -1.71 1.51 30.54
N VAL A 191 -1.27 2.73 30.27
CA VAL A 191 -1.91 3.65 29.31
C VAL A 191 -0.97 4.01 28.18
N ALA A 192 -1.51 4.21 26.98
CA ALA A 192 -0.79 4.86 25.89
C ALA A 192 -1.07 6.36 25.90
N VAL A 193 -0.02 7.17 25.92
CA VAL A 193 -0.09 8.63 25.79
C VAL A 193 0.55 9.03 24.48
N HIS A 194 -0.21 9.72 23.64
CA HIS A 194 0.23 10.28 22.37
C HIS A 194 0.62 11.75 22.53
N ASP A 195 1.78 12.12 21.98
CA ASP A 195 2.35 13.49 21.95
C ASP A 195 2.42 14.13 23.35
N GLY A 196 2.63 13.29 24.38
CA GLY A 196 2.67 13.69 25.79
C GLY A 196 1.37 14.29 26.36
N ARG A 197 0.26 14.26 25.61
CA ARG A 197 -0.97 15.00 25.96
C ARG A 197 -2.26 14.21 25.91
N THR A 198 -2.36 13.17 25.10
CA THR A 198 -3.64 12.48 24.90
C THR A 198 -3.55 11.01 25.24
N LEU A 199 -4.37 10.56 26.19
CA LEU A 199 -4.60 9.16 26.49
C LEU A 199 -5.37 8.51 25.33
N THR A 200 -4.76 7.57 24.63
CA THR A 200 -5.33 6.91 23.44
C THR A 200 -5.71 5.45 23.66
N ALA A 201 -5.13 4.79 24.67
CA ALA A 201 -5.40 3.40 25.01
C ALA A 201 -5.18 3.12 26.50
N VAL A 202 -5.81 2.06 27.01
CA VAL A 202 -5.64 1.56 28.38
C VAL A 202 -5.75 0.04 28.42
N TRP A 203 -4.87 -0.60 29.18
CA TRP A 203 -4.84 -2.04 29.43
C TRP A 203 -4.75 -2.34 30.93
N PRO A 204 -5.34 -3.44 31.41
CA PRO A 204 -5.14 -3.89 32.78
C PRO A 204 -3.69 -4.35 32.99
N SER A 205 -3.12 -4.04 34.16
CA SER A 205 -1.77 -4.42 34.55
C SER A 205 -0.69 -3.94 33.56
N LEU A 206 0.47 -4.60 33.56
CA LEU A 206 1.60 -4.24 32.70
C LEU A 206 1.35 -4.62 31.23
N HIS A 207 1.54 -3.64 30.34
CA HIS A 207 1.56 -3.83 28.89
C HIS A 207 2.88 -3.27 28.35
N GLU A 208 3.74 -4.13 27.81
CA GLU A 208 5.15 -3.76 27.55
C GLU A 208 5.41 -3.25 26.13
N LYS A 209 4.52 -3.52 25.17
CA LYS A 209 4.81 -3.33 23.75
C LYS A 209 3.76 -2.50 23.04
N ALA A 210 4.21 -1.58 22.21
CA ALA A 210 3.39 -0.83 21.27
C ALA A 210 4.04 -0.90 19.90
N TYR A 211 3.22 -0.98 18.85
CA TYR A 211 3.73 -1.12 17.49
C TYR A 211 3.29 0.04 16.59
N GLY A 212 4.16 0.39 15.65
CA GLY A 212 3.92 1.37 14.61
C GLY A 212 4.11 0.77 13.23
N VAL A 213 3.49 1.35 12.21
CA VAL A 213 3.72 0.94 10.81
C VAL A 213 4.05 2.15 9.95
N ALA A 214 5.22 2.11 9.30
CA ALA A 214 5.58 3.02 8.23
C ALA A 214 5.05 2.47 6.90
N ILE A 215 4.32 3.30 6.14
CA ILE A 215 3.63 2.92 4.91
C ILE A 215 4.02 3.86 3.79
N ASP A 216 4.52 3.29 2.69
CA ASP A 216 4.71 3.99 1.42
C ASP A 216 3.59 3.61 0.44
N VAL A 217 2.75 4.57 0.11
CA VAL A 217 1.66 4.41 -0.87
C VAL A 217 2.17 4.83 -2.24
N GLY A 218 2.92 3.94 -2.87
CA GLY A 218 3.38 4.12 -4.25
C GLY A 218 2.26 3.94 -5.27
N SER A 219 2.49 4.46 -6.49
CA SER A 219 1.60 4.30 -7.63
C SER A 219 1.38 2.82 -7.97
N THR A 220 2.45 2.02 -8.03
CA THR A 220 2.40 0.60 -8.44
C THR A 220 2.43 -0.36 -7.27
N THR A 221 3.19 -0.04 -6.23
CA THR A 221 3.39 -0.90 -5.04
C THR A 221 3.12 -0.09 -3.79
N ILE A 222 2.41 -0.69 -2.83
CA ILE A 222 2.23 -0.18 -1.48
C ILE A 222 3.11 -1.04 -0.57
N ALA A 223 4.06 -0.41 0.12
CA ALA A 223 4.97 -1.08 1.04
C ALA A 223 4.64 -0.70 2.49
N GLY A 224 4.85 -1.65 3.41
CA GLY A 224 4.66 -1.43 4.84
C GLY A 224 5.72 -2.11 5.68
N HIS A 225 6.17 -1.42 6.71
CA HIS A 225 7.17 -1.86 7.67
C HIS A 225 6.62 -1.72 9.08
N LEU A 226 6.38 -2.84 9.75
CA LEU A 226 5.91 -2.89 11.14
C LEU A 226 7.11 -2.86 12.07
N ALA A 227 7.12 -1.92 13.01
CA ALA A 227 8.18 -1.72 13.98
C ALA A 227 7.66 -1.77 15.42
N ASP A 228 8.51 -2.23 16.33
CA ASP A 228 8.34 -2.05 17.78
C ASP A 228 8.69 -0.60 18.14
N LEU A 229 7.77 0.13 18.76
CA LEU A 229 7.98 1.54 19.09
C LEU A 229 8.94 1.74 20.27
N SER A 230 9.21 0.69 21.05
CA SER A 230 10.11 0.77 22.21
C SER A 230 11.59 0.81 21.80
N ASP A 231 11.96 0.06 20.75
CA ASP A 231 13.34 -0.12 20.32
C ASP A 231 13.58 0.18 18.83
N GLY A 232 12.53 0.51 18.07
CA GLY A 232 12.61 0.82 16.64
C GLY A 232 12.82 -0.39 15.73
N THR A 233 12.85 -1.61 16.28
CA THR A 233 13.12 -2.83 15.51
C THR A 233 12.00 -3.12 14.52
N VAL A 234 12.35 -3.31 13.25
CA VAL A 234 11.41 -3.72 12.21
C VAL A 234 11.13 -5.23 12.33
N LEU A 235 9.92 -5.57 12.76
CA LEU A 235 9.49 -6.95 13.01
C LEU A 235 8.98 -7.66 11.75
N ALA A 236 8.35 -6.91 10.85
CA ALA A 236 7.83 -7.46 9.61
C ALA A 236 7.84 -6.41 8.50
N SER A 237 8.11 -6.87 7.28
CA SER A 237 7.97 -6.08 6.06
C SER A 237 7.06 -6.82 5.08
N ASN A 238 6.25 -6.07 4.34
CA ASN A 238 5.41 -6.63 3.30
C ASN A 238 5.11 -5.58 2.23
N GLY A 239 4.86 -6.05 1.01
CA GLY A 239 4.41 -5.22 -0.09
C GLY A 239 3.18 -5.82 -0.74
N VAL A 240 2.28 -4.97 -1.21
CA VAL A 240 1.16 -5.36 -2.04
C VAL A 240 1.15 -4.48 -3.28
N MET A 241 0.63 -5.02 -4.37
CA MET A 241 0.38 -4.21 -5.54
C MET A 241 -0.75 -3.22 -5.26
N ASN A 242 -0.59 -1.98 -5.71
CA ASN A 242 -1.64 -0.98 -5.56
C ASN A 242 -2.83 -1.35 -6.44
N PRO A 243 -4.01 -1.68 -5.86
CA PRO A 243 -5.18 -2.10 -6.63
C PRO A 243 -5.76 -0.97 -7.47
N GLN A 244 -5.32 0.27 -7.29
CA GLN A 244 -5.76 1.39 -8.11
C GLN A 244 -5.27 1.29 -9.57
N ILE A 245 -4.34 0.38 -9.86
CA ILE A 245 -3.84 0.12 -11.21
C ILE A 245 -4.95 -0.19 -12.23
N ARG A 246 -6.06 -0.81 -11.79
CA ARG A 246 -7.23 -1.10 -12.64
C ARG A 246 -7.99 0.15 -13.11
N PHE A 247 -7.88 1.25 -12.38
CA PHE A 247 -8.47 2.55 -12.74
C PHE A 247 -7.52 3.40 -13.57
N GLY A 248 -6.22 3.07 -13.53
CA GLY A 248 -5.19 3.74 -14.29
C GLY A 248 -3.80 3.23 -13.91
N GLU A 249 -3.03 2.82 -14.93
CA GLU A 249 -1.66 2.30 -14.73
C GLU A 249 -0.69 3.37 -14.24
N ASP A 250 -0.90 4.63 -14.62
CA ASP A 250 -0.08 5.77 -14.21
C ASP A 250 -0.93 6.82 -13.48
N LEU A 251 -0.25 7.78 -12.84
CA LEU A 251 -0.88 8.83 -12.04
C LEU A 251 -1.89 9.67 -12.83
N MET A 252 -1.55 10.08 -14.05
CA MET A 252 -2.40 10.95 -14.88
C MET A 252 -3.63 10.21 -15.41
N SER A 253 -3.50 8.91 -15.68
CA SER A 253 -4.61 8.06 -16.08
C SER A 253 -5.62 7.85 -14.94
N ARG A 254 -5.16 7.82 -13.68
CA ARG A 254 -6.04 7.81 -12.50
C ARG A 254 -6.79 9.13 -12.34
N VAL A 255 -6.10 10.25 -12.52
CA VAL A 255 -6.75 11.57 -12.52
C VAL A 255 -7.80 11.64 -13.63
N SER A 256 -7.45 11.17 -14.83
CA SER A 256 -8.38 11.11 -15.96
C SER A 256 -9.59 10.22 -15.64
N TYR A 257 -9.39 9.08 -14.97
CA TYR A 257 -10.49 8.21 -14.54
C TYR A 257 -11.43 8.93 -13.57
N ALA A 258 -10.89 9.65 -12.58
CA ALA A 258 -11.68 10.47 -11.66
C ALA A 258 -12.45 11.60 -12.38
N MET A 259 -11.89 12.20 -13.43
CA MET A 259 -12.58 13.20 -14.25
C MET A 259 -13.73 12.61 -15.07
N MET A 260 -13.55 11.38 -15.57
CA MET A 260 -14.53 10.71 -16.45
C MET A 260 -15.65 9.99 -15.68
N HIS A 261 -15.42 9.64 -14.42
CA HIS A 261 -16.36 8.88 -13.60
C HIS A 261 -16.69 9.65 -12.33
N PRO A 262 -17.96 10.04 -12.10
CA PRO A 262 -18.36 10.82 -10.92
C PRO A 262 -17.91 10.22 -9.59
N ASP A 263 -17.91 8.88 -9.47
CA ASP A 263 -17.51 8.17 -8.25
C ASP A 263 -16.05 7.68 -8.28
N GLY A 264 -15.28 8.00 -9.33
CA GLY A 264 -13.96 7.38 -9.57
C GLY A 264 -12.94 7.68 -8.48
N ALA A 265 -12.94 8.89 -7.91
CA ALA A 265 -12.09 9.23 -6.77
C ALA A 265 -12.46 8.43 -5.50
N ALA A 266 -13.76 8.25 -5.25
CA ALA A 266 -14.25 7.47 -4.11
C ALA A 266 -13.93 5.97 -4.25
N GLU A 267 -14.09 5.40 -5.45
CA GLU A 267 -13.70 4.02 -5.76
C GLU A 267 -12.20 3.77 -5.52
N MET A 268 -11.36 4.70 -5.99
CA MET A 268 -9.91 4.64 -5.79
C MET A 268 -9.52 4.79 -4.32
N THR A 269 -10.21 5.65 -3.57
CA THR A 269 -10.05 5.83 -2.12
C THR A 269 -10.36 4.53 -1.37
N ALA A 270 -11.51 3.93 -1.67
CA ALA A 270 -11.92 2.66 -1.08
C ALA A 270 -10.93 1.53 -1.42
N ALA A 271 -10.42 1.50 -2.65
CA ALA A 271 -9.46 0.49 -3.10
C ALA A 271 -8.14 0.59 -2.32
N VAL A 272 -7.56 1.78 -2.17
CA VAL A 272 -6.29 1.94 -1.43
C VAL A 272 -6.46 1.64 0.07
N ARG A 273 -7.54 2.11 0.71
CA ARG A 273 -7.83 1.81 2.11
C ARG A 273 -8.07 0.32 2.37
N THR A 274 -8.70 -0.37 1.42
CA THR A 274 -8.87 -1.84 1.47
C THR A 274 -7.51 -2.54 1.39
N ALA A 275 -6.63 -2.11 0.47
CA ALA A 275 -5.28 -2.66 0.36
C ALA A 275 -4.45 -2.42 1.64
N LEU A 276 -4.50 -1.23 2.23
CA LEU A 276 -3.84 -0.93 3.50
C LEU A 276 -4.35 -1.84 4.62
N ASN A 277 -5.66 -2.06 4.71
CA ASN A 277 -6.23 -2.98 5.68
C ASN A 277 -5.74 -4.43 5.52
N GLY A 278 -5.56 -4.90 4.28
CA GLY A 278 -4.98 -6.21 3.99
C GLY A 278 -3.49 -6.27 4.34
N LEU A 279 -2.75 -5.21 4.01
CA LEU A 279 -1.33 -5.07 4.32
C LEU A 279 -1.08 -5.11 5.84
N LEU A 280 -1.82 -4.31 6.61
CA LEU A 280 -1.76 -4.26 8.08
C LEU A 280 -2.07 -5.61 8.71
N ALA A 281 -3.10 -6.31 8.22
CA ALA A 281 -3.41 -7.67 8.68
C ALA A 281 -2.26 -8.65 8.41
N SER A 282 -1.66 -8.57 7.22
CA SER A 282 -0.55 -9.46 6.86
C SER A 282 0.70 -9.16 7.67
N LEU A 283 1.00 -7.90 7.97
CA LEU A 283 2.13 -7.51 8.82
C LEU A 283 1.95 -8.02 10.25
N ALA A 284 0.77 -7.78 10.85
CA ALA A 284 0.46 -8.24 12.20
C ALA A 284 0.57 -9.76 12.31
N MET A 285 0.01 -10.49 11.34
CA MET A 285 0.10 -11.96 11.28
C MET A 285 1.55 -12.45 11.15
N LYS A 286 2.38 -11.82 10.29
CA LYS A 286 3.80 -12.21 10.13
C LYS A 286 4.60 -12.00 11.41
N ALA A 287 4.31 -10.93 12.16
CA ALA A 287 4.97 -10.62 13.43
C ALA A 287 4.38 -11.36 14.63
N GLY A 288 3.25 -12.08 14.47
CA GLY A 288 2.58 -12.78 15.56
C GLY A 288 1.89 -11.87 16.58
N ILE A 289 1.50 -10.66 16.19
CA ILE A 289 0.84 -9.66 17.04
C ILE A 289 -0.63 -9.50 16.67
N ARG A 290 -1.43 -8.86 17.54
CA ARG A 290 -2.80 -8.47 17.18
C ARG A 290 -2.76 -7.14 16.44
N ARG A 291 -3.72 -6.94 15.52
CA ARG A 291 -3.88 -5.65 14.83
C ARG A 291 -4.15 -4.49 15.80
N ASP A 292 -4.79 -4.81 16.93
CA ASP A 292 -5.12 -3.85 17.99
C ASP A 292 -3.88 -3.45 18.82
N ASP A 293 -2.73 -4.08 18.62
CA ASP A 293 -1.49 -3.66 19.26
C ASP A 293 -0.76 -2.57 18.42
N ILE A 294 -1.26 -2.25 17.22
CA ILE A 294 -0.73 -1.18 16.35
C ILE A 294 -1.37 0.15 16.76
N LEU A 295 -0.56 1.07 17.28
CA LEU A 295 -1.00 2.37 17.83
C LEU A 295 -0.63 3.57 16.94
N GLU A 296 0.31 3.40 16.01
CA GLU A 296 0.81 4.51 15.20
C GLU A 296 1.05 4.11 13.75
N LEU A 297 0.74 5.02 12.83
CA LEU A 297 0.88 4.85 11.39
C LEU A 297 1.53 6.09 10.81
N ALA A 298 2.67 5.95 10.15
CA ALA A 298 3.30 7.01 9.36
C ALA A 298 3.11 6.69 7.88
N VAL A 299 2.60 7.63 7.10
CA VAL A 299 2.24 7.39 5.69
C VAL A 299 2.86 8.42 4.77
N VAL A 300 3.47 7.93 3.70
CA VAL A 300 4.03 8.72 2.60
C VAL A 300 3.42 8.31 1.26
N GLY A 301 3.59 9.16 0.26
CA GLY A 301 3.18 8.90 -1.12
C GLY A 301 3.20 10.17 -1.95
N ASN A 302 3.24 10.01 -3.27
CA ASN A 302 3.15 11.15 -4.19
C ASN A 302 1.80 11.88 -4.03
N PRO A 303 1.67 13.13 -4.52
CA PRO A 303 0.49 13.97 -4.26
C PRO A 303 -0.86 13.34 -4.62
N ILE A 304 -0.92 12.55 -5.70
CA ILE A 304 -2.16 11.91 -6.14
C ILE A 304 -2.51 10.75 -5.19
N MET A 305 -1.52 9.94 -4.78
CA MET A 305 -1.74 8.85 -3.81
C MET A 305 -2.10 9.39 -2.42
N HIS A 306 -1.44 10.48 -2.02
CA HIS A 306 -1.72 11.21 -0.79
C HIS A 306 -3.18 11.68 -0.72
N HIS A 307 -3.65 12.38 -1.76
CA HIS A 307 -5.04 12.88 -1.80
C HIS A 307 -6.05 11.74 -1.86
N LEU A 308 -5.82 10.71 -2.70
CA LEU A 308 -6.71 9.57 -2.79
C LEU A 308 -6.82 8.78 -1.47
N LEU A 309 -5.72 8.63 -0.71
CA LEU A 309 -5.79 8.02 0.62
C LEU A 309 -6.69 8.81 1.57
N LEU A 310 -6.52 10.14 1.55
CA LEU A 310 -7.28 11.08 2.38
C LEU A 310 -8.73 11.28 1.93
N GLY A 311 -9.13 10.71 0.77
CA GLY A 311 -10.45 10.93 0.18
C GLY A 311 -10.63 12.33 -0.41
N ILE A 312 -9.53 13.00 -0.75
CA ILE A 312 -9.50 14.30 -1.41
C ILE A 312 -9.49 14.08 -2.93
N ASP A 313 -10.29 14.87 -3.65
CA ASP A 313 -10.35 14.82 -5.11
C ASP A 313 -8.97 15.15 -5.74
N PRO A 314 -8.36 14.24 -6.52
CA PRO A 314 -7.07 14.48 -7.16
C PRO A 314 -7.18 15.28 -8.47
N VAL A 315 -8.38 15.56 -8.99
CA VAL A 315 -8.56 16.24 -10.30
C VAL A 315 -7.78 17.55 -10.44
N PRO A 316 -7.71 18.45 -9.44
CA PRO A 316 -6.91 19.67 -9.52
C PRO A 316 -5.40 19.45 -9.74
N LEU A 317 -4.89 18.25 -9.45
CA LEU A 317 -3.49 17.87 -9.70
C LEU A 317 -3.23 17.48 -11.16
N GLY A 318 -4.27 17.24 -11.96
CA GLY A 318 -4.14 16.87 -13.37
C GLY A 318 -4.00 18.05 -14.33
N SER A 319 -4.18 19.28 -13.87
CA SER A 319 -4.14 20.48 -14.71
C SER A 319 -3.44 21.62 -14.01
N ALA A 320 -2.73 22.46 -14.76
CA ALA A 320 -2.08 23.64 -14.21
C ALA A 320 -3.13 24.54 -13.50
N PRO A 321 -2.86 25.01 -12.27
CA PRO A 321 -1.56 25.10 -11.61
C PRO A 321 -1.18 23.90 -10.71
N PHE A 322 -1.77 22.73 -10.88
CA PHE A 322 -1.49 21.49 -10.13
C PHE A 322 -1.72 21.67 -8.62
N ALA A 323 -2.90 22.18 -8.27
CA ALA A 323 -3.19 22.68 -6.93
C ALA A 323 -3.36 21.54 -5.91
N LEU A 324 -2.59 21.60 -4.82
CA LEU A 324 -2.81 20.77 -3.63
C LEU A 324 -3.96 21.33 -2.80
N ALA A 325 -4.82 20.46 -2.26
CA ALA A 325 -5.80 20.85 -1.24
C ALA A 325 -5.11 21.17 0.11
N THR A 326 -4.03 20.46 0.41
CA THR A 326 -3.12 20.73 1.53
C THR A 326 -1.71 20.34 1.15
N ASP A 327 -0.74 21.18 1.49
CA ASP A 327 0.69 20.91 1.47
C ASP A 327 1.23 20.57 2.87
N ARG A 328 0.44 20.80 3.93
CA ARG A 328 0.79 20.50 5.32
C ARG A 328 0.61 19.04 5.65
N ALA A 329 1.38 18.58 6.62
CA ALA A 329 1.21 17.26 7.22
C ALA A 329 -0.18 17.12 7.85
N VAL A 330 -0.75 15.93 7.77
CA VAL A 330 -2.10 15.63 8.25
C VAL A 330 -2.02 14.65 9.43
N ARG A 331 -2.69 14.99 10.53
CA ARG A 331 -2.77 14.16 11.74
C ARG A 331 -4.21 13.73 11.96
N LEU A 332 -4.46 12.42 11.96
CA LEU A 332 -5.82 11.85 12.03
C LEU A 332 -5.85 10.66 12.99
N ARG A 333 -7.05 10.22 13.36
CA ARG A 333 -7.28 8.87 13.88
C ARG A 333 -7.34 7.87 12.73
N ALA A 334 -6.85 6.66 12.95
CA ALA A 334 -6.89 5.59 11.95
C ALA A 334 -8.31 5.27 11.45
N ALA A 335 -9.31 5.44 12.33
CA ALA A 335 -10.72 5.26 12.00
C ALA A 335 -11.26 6.23 10.94
N GLU A 336 -10.69 7.44 10.83
CA GLU A 336 -11.09 8.44 9.81
C GLU A 336 -10.68 8.00 8.39
N LEU A 337 -9.67 7.13 8.30
CA LEU A 337 -9.23 6.47 7.07
C LEU A 337 -9.76 5.03 6.96
N GLU A 338 -10.70 4.64 7.82
CA GLU A 338 -11.30 3.30 7.85
C GLU A 338 -10.25 2.18 8.03
N LEU A 339 -9.12 2.50 8.66
CA LEU A 339 -8.04 1.55 8.93
C LEU A 339 -8.33 0.79 10.23
N LYS A 340 -8.36 -0.54 10.12
CA LYS A 340 -8.70 -1.45 11.21
C LYS A 340 -7.45 -1.80 12.02
N VAL A 341 -7.03 -0.90 12.89
CA VAL A 341 -5.98 -1.10 13.90
C VAL A 341 -6.57 -0.76 15.26
N HIS A 342 -5.74 -0.52 16.29
CA HIS A 342 -6.27 -0.05 17.57
C HIS A 342 -7.18 1.17 17.34
N PRO A 343 -8.37 1.25 17.96
CA PRO A 343 -9.29 2.37 17.73
C PRO A 343 -8.74 3.72 18.25
N GLY A 344 -7.71 3.70 19.09
CA GLY A 344 -6.91 4.86 19.50
C GLY A 344 -5.73 5.19 18.61
N ALA A 345 -5.48 4.39 17.57
CA ALA A 345 -4.32 4.59 16.73
C ALA A 345 -4.38 5.93 15.98
N ARG A 346 -3.20 6.54 15.84
CA ARG A 346 -3.02 7.79 15.10
C ARG A 346 -2.35 7.52 13.75
N VAL A 347 -2.68 8.37 12.79
CA VAL A 347 -2.09 8.39 11.45
C VAL A 347 -1.44 9.75 11.25
N TYR A 348 -0.16 9.74 10.91
CA TYR A 348 0.60 10.89 10.46
C TYR A 348 0.90 10.74 8.97
N VAL A 349 0.28 11.59 8.16
CA VAL A 349 0.56 11.68 6.72
C VAL A 349 1.52 12.85 6.49
N LEU A 350 2.67 12.58 5.89
CA LEU A 350 3.72 13.57 5.68
C LEU A 350 3.27 14.69 4.71
N PRO A 351 3.89 15.89 4.78
CA PRO A 351 3.53 17.01 3.93
C PRO A 351 3.92 16.79 2.46
N CYS A 352 3.15 17.34 1.53
CA CYS A 352 3.54 17.44 0.12
C CYS A 352 4.35 18.72 -0.12
N ILE A 353 5.36 18.65 -0.99
CA ILE A 353 6.22 19.79 -1.31
C ILE A 353 5.62 20.63 -2.44
N ALA A 354 5.04 19.98 -3.45
CA ALA A 354 4.40 20.61 -4.60
C ALA A 354 3.41 19.64 -5.28
N GLY A 355 2.66 20.12 -6.29
CA GLY A 355 1.67 19.30 -7.01
C GLY A 355 2.21 18.01 -7.67
N HIS A 356 3.53 17.92 -7.88
CA HIS A 356 4.21 16.73 -8.40
C HIS A 356 5.33 16.21 -7.49
N VAL A 357 5.54 16.79 -6.31
CA VAL A 357 6.59 16.38 -5.36
C VAL A 357 5.92 16.12 -4.02
N GLY A 358 5.82 14.85 -3.65
CA GLY A 358 4.93 14.41 -2.58
C GLY A 358 5.59 14.19 -1.23
N ALA A 359 4.80 13.54 -0.38
CA ALA A 359 5.18 13.13 0.96
C ALA A 359 6.24 12.01 0.96
N ASP A 360 6.29 11.22 -0.12
CA ASP A 360 7.38 10.28 -0.42
C ASP A 360 8.74 10.99 -0.51
N THR A 361 8.83 12.08 -1.29
CA THR A 361 10.05 12.89 -1.36
C THR A 361 10.39 13.52 -0.01
N ALA A 362 9.38 13.98 0.75
CA ALA A 362 9.61 14.49 2.10
C ALA A 362 10.19 13.41 3.02
N GLY A 363 9.70 12.16 2.92
CA GLY A 363 10.26 11.01 3.62
C GLY A 363 11.72 10.74 3.24
N VAL A 364 12.06 10.81 1.95
CA VAL A 364 13.45 10.68 1.46
C VAL A 364 14.35 11.77 2.03
N ILE A 365 13.88 13.03 2.08
CA ILE A 365 14.64 14.14 2.67
C ILE A 365 14.90 13.92 4.15
N LEU A 366 13.92 13.38 4.89
CA LEU A 366 14.09 13.04 6.31
C LEU A 366 15.09 11.89 6.50
N ALA A 367 15.03 10.85 5.67
CA ALA A 367 15.91 9.70 5.77
C ALA A 367 17.36 10.00 5.37
N GLU A 368 17.56 10.74 4.27
CA GLU A 368 18.89 11.05 3.75
C GLU A 368 19.54 12.26 4.44
N ALA A 369 18.72 13.11 5.08
CA ALA A 369 19.10 14.32 5.81
C ALA A 369 20.05 15.28 5.05
N PRO A 370 19.84 15.59 3.76
CA PRO A 370 20.70 16.54 3.05
C PRO A 370 20.66 17.96 3.67
N HIS A 371 19.58 18.29 4.38
CA HIS A 371 19.43 19.56 5.13
C HIS A 371 20.32 19.66 6.38
N GLU A 372 20.98 18.59 6.81
CA GLU A 372 21.96 18.63 7.90
C GLU A 372 23.40 18.69 7.35
N SER A 373 23.58 18.37 6.07
CA SER A 373 24.88 18.32 5.39
C SER A 373 25.43 19.70 5.07
N GLU A 374 26.74 19.85 5.16
CA GLU A 374 27.49 21.00 4.61
C GLU A 374 27.69 20.87 3.09
N LEU A 375 27.85 19.62 2.63
CA LEU A 375 28.07 19.27 1.23
C LEU A 375 26.75 19.33 0.44
N VAL A 376 26.83 19.80 -0.80
CA VAL A 376 25.72 19.72 -1.75
C VAL A 376 25.51 18.27 -2.17
N THR A 377 24.34 17.75 -1.82
CA THR A 377 23.91 16.38 -2.11
C THR A 377 22.87 16.41 -3.23
N LEU A 378 23.00 15.48 -4.17
CA LEU A 378 21.99 15.16 -5.16
C LEU A 378 21.37 13.81 -4.79
N VAL A 379 20.10 13.84 -4.38
CA VAL A 379 19.29 12.64 -4.16
C VAL A 379 18.36 12.48 -5.36
N VAL A 380 18.33 11.29 -5.93
CA VAL A 380 17.45 10.95 -7.06
C VAL A 380 16.68 9.70 -6.67
N ASP A 381 15.39 9.85 -6.41
CA ASP A 381 14.47 8.72 -6.33
C ASP A 381 14.00 8.38 -7.75
N VAL A 382 14.14 7.13 -8.14
CA VAL A 382 13.85 6.67 -9.50
C VAL A 382 12.69 5.68 -9.43
N GLY A 383 11.50 6.18 -9.76
CA GLY A 383 10.30 5.38 -9.94
C GLY A 383 9.59 5.71 -11.27
N THR A 384 8.26 5.63 -11.25
CA THR A 384 7.41 6.02 -12.38
C THR A 384 7.63 7.48 -12.79
N ASN A 385 7.90 8.32 -11.79
CA ASN A 385 8.51 9.62 -11.94
C ASN A 385 9.90 9.57 -11.27
N ALA A 386 10.77 10.50 -11.63
CA ALA A 386 11.99 10.74 -10.89
C ALA A 386 11.87 12.01 -10.05
N GLU A 387 11.87 11.85 -8.74
CA GLU A 387 11.94 12.92 -7.77
C GLU A 387 13.41 13.23 -7.49
N ILE A 388 13.79 14.49 -7.67
CA ILE A 388 15.17 14.96 -7.57
C ILE A 388 15.23 16.00 -6.46
N VAL A 389 16.11 15.79 -5.50
CA VAL A 389 16.45 16.76 -4.45
C VAL A 389 17.91 17.17 -4.59
N LEU A 390 18.17 18.46 -4.70
CA LEU A 390 19.53 19.03 -4.76
C LEU A 390 19.69 20.07 -3.66
N GLY A 391 20.70 19.91 -2.82
CA GLY A 391 21.04 20.96 -1.86
C GLY A 391 21.80 20.48 -0.63
N ASN A 392 21.83 21.34 0.36
CA ASN A 392 22.52 21.15 1.64
C ASN A 392 21.74 21.88 2.76
N ARG A 393 22.36 22.10 3.93
CA ARG A 393 21.77 22.86 5.05
C ARG A 393 21.31 24.29 4.73
N ASP A 394 21.90 24.92 3.71
CA ASP A 394 21.61 26.32 3.39
C ASP A 394 20.35 26.42 2.52
N ARG A 395 20.16 25.45 1.62
CA ARG A 395 19.03 25.43 0.70
C ARG A 395 18.81 24.03 0.13
N LEU A 396 17.55 23.62 0.06
CA LEU A 396 17.09 22.48 -0.73
C LEU A 396 16.23 22.93 -1.92
N LEU A 397 16.40 22.26 -3.05
CA LEU A 397 15.58 22.38 -4.24
C LEU A 397 15.01 21.01 -4.56
N ALA A 398 13.72 20.94 -4.90
CA ALA A 398 13.06 19.71 -5.31
C ALA A 398 12.41 19.88 -6.69
N ALA A 399 12.48 18.84 -7.50
CA ALA A 399 11.81 18.76 -8.79
C ALA A 399 11.30 17.33 -9.01
N SER A 400 10.27 17.19 -9.83
CA SER A 400 9.83 15.88 -10.34
C SER A 400 9.92 15.91 -11.87
N SER A 401 10.38 14.80 -12.44
CA SER A 401 10.52 14.62 -13.88
C SER A 401 9.78 13.35 -14.31
N PRO A 402 8.91 13.41 -15.33
CA PRO A 402 8.32 12.20 -15.88
C PRO A 402 9.41 11.39 -16.60
N THR A 403 9.78 10.25 -16.03
CA THR A 403 10.77 9.31 -16.59
C THR A 403 10.14 8.28 -17.50
N GLY A 404 8.85 7.99 -17.31
CA GLY A 404 8.15 6.91 -18.01
C GLY A 404 8.59 5.52 -17.52
N PRO A 405 7.84 4.46 -17.82
CA PRO A 405 8.02 3.16 -17.18
C PRO A 405 9.13 2.30 -17.80
N ALA A 406 10.09 2.91 -18.51
CA ALA A 406 11.15 2.19 -19.23
C ALA A 406 12.03 1.38 -18.25
N PHE A 407 12.41 1.97 -17.10
CA PHE A 407 13.16 1.27 -16.06
C PHE A 407 12.31 0.24 -15.30
N GLU A 408 10.99 0.36 -15.34
CA GLU A 408 10.05 -0.66 -14.81
C GLU A 408 9.80 -1.80 -15.81
N GLY A 409 10.42 -1.74 -17.00
CA GLY A 409 10.29 -2.72 -18.06
C GLY A 409 9.00 -2.60 -18.88
N ALA A 410 8.23 -1.52 -18.74
CA ALA A 410 7.03 -1.33 -19.58
C ALA A 410 7.36 -0.55 -20.87
N GLN A 411 6.55 -0.78 -21.91
CA GLN A 411 6.75 -0.21 -23.26
C GLN A 411 8.10 -0.57 -23.93
N ILE A 412 8.76 -1.62 -23.47
CA ILE A 412 9.93 -2.23 -24.11
C ILE A 412 9.51 -3.62 -24.60
N SER A 413 9.84 -3.99 -25.85
CA SER A 413 9.35 -5.22 -26.50
C SER A 413 9.62 -6.52 -25.72
N SER A 414 10.74 -6.55 -24.99
CA SER A 414 11.11 -7.65 -24.09
C SER A 414 11.33 -7.17 -22.65
N GLY A 415 10.81 -5.98 -22.33
CA GLY A 415 10.85 -5.46 -20.98
C GLY A 415 9.93 -6.25 -20.06
N GLN A 416 10.39 -6.48 -18.84
CA GLN A 416 9.61 -7.09 -17.79
C GLN A 416 10.07 -6.53 -16.45
N ARG A 417 9.20 -6.61 -15.44
CA ARG A 417 9.55 -6.25 -14.07
C ARG A 417 10.61 -7.22 -13.53
N ALA A 418 11.34 -6.78 -12.50
CA ALA A 418 12.30 -7.62 -11.79
C ALA A 418 11.58 -8.81 -11.13
N ALA A 419 11.66 -9.98 -11.78
CA ALA A 419 11.09 -11.25 -11.34
C ALA A 419 12.01 -12.40 -11.76
N PRO A 420 11.93 -13.59 -11.16
CA PRO A 420 12.72 -14.74 -11.57
C PRO A 420 12.66 -14.98 -13.09
N GLY A 421 13.82 -15.14 -13.73
CA GLY A 421 13.96 -15.25 -15.19
C GLY A 421 14.16 -13.91 -15.92
N ALA A 422 13.94 -12.76 -15.29
CA ALA A 422 14.30 -11.46 -15.86
C ALA A 422 15.81 -11.27 -15.88
N ILE A 423 16.36 -10.76 -16.99
CA ILE A 423 17.78 -10.45 -17.11
C ILE A 423 18.11 -9.26 -16.20
N GLU A 424 18.95 -9.47 -15.18
CA GLU A 424 19.39 -8.41 -14.27
C GLU A 424 20.78 -7.87 -14.59
N ARG A 425 21.59 -8.63 -15.35
CA ARG A 425 22.94 -8.21 -15.74
C ARG A 425 23.25 -8.67 -17.15
N VAL A 426 23.88 -7.79 -17.92
CA VAL A 426 24.42 -8.08 -19.25
C VAL A 426 25.86 -7.61 -19.30
N ARG A 427 26.74 -8.40 -19.90
CA ARG A 427 28.10 -8.02 -20.27
C ARG A 427 28.31 -8.38 -21.73
N ILE A 428 28.95 -7.48 -22.47
CA ILE A 428 29.28 -7.69 -23.88
C ILE A 428 30.80 -7.61 -23.98
N ASP A 429 31.42 -8.68 -24.48
CA ASP A 429 32.85 -8.69 -24.73
C ASP A 429 33.20 -7.66 -25.82
N ARG A 430 34.21 -6.82 -25.59
CA ARG A 430 34.54 -5.72 -26.51
C ARG A 430 35.25 -6.19 -27.79
N GLN A 431 35.83 -7.39 -27.78
CA GLN A 431 36.57 -7.95 -28.91
C GLN A 431 35.69 -8.92 -29.71
N THR A 432 35.04 -9.88 -29.03
CA THR A 432 34.22 -10.90 -29.70
C THR A 432 32.80 -10.41 -29.97
N LEU A 433 32.34 -9.36 -29.25
CA LEU A 433 30.96 -8.87 -29.25
C LEU A 433 29.95 -9.89 -28.71
N GLU A 434 30.43 -10.97 -28.09
CA GLU A 434 29.56 -11.99 -27.52
C GLU A 434 28.91 -11.48 -26.23
N PRO A 435 27.58 -11.53 -26.12
CA PRO A 435 26.88 -11.17 -24.90
C PRO A 435 26.84 -12.36 -23.95
N ARG A 436 26.95 -12.07 -22.67
CA ARG A 436 26.58 -12.98 -21.58
C ARG A 436 25.66 -12.26 -20.62
N PHE A 437 24.73 -13.00 -20.03
CA PHE A 437 23.72 -12.43 -19.16
C PHE A 437 23.49 -13.28 -17.91
N ARG A 438 22.91 -12.66 -16.90
CA ARG A 438 22.43 -13.33 -15.68
C ARG A 438 20.98 -12.96 -15.44
N VAL A 439 20.20 -13.92 -14.96
CA VAL A 439 18.78 -13.75 -14.65
C VAL A 439 18.53 -13.76 -13.15
N ILE A 440 17.50 -13.03 -12.72
CA ILE A 440 17.05 -13.07 -11.33
C ILE A 440 16.65 -14.51 -10.98
N GLY A 441 17.12 -14.99 -9.82
CA GLY A 441 16.88 -16.36 -9.36
C GLY A 441 17.93 -17.39 -9.81
N SER A 442 18.96 -16.97 -10.55
CA SER A 442 20.14 -17.79 -10.86
C SER A 442 21.42 -16.98 -10.65
N ASP A 443 22.39 -17.57 -9.95
CA ASP A 443 23.71 -16.96 -9.77
C ASP A 443 24.67 -17.21 -10.93
N ILE A 444 24.29 -18.12 -11.83
CA ILE A 444 25.07 -18.64 -12.96
C ILE A 444 24.92 -17.70 -14.18
N TRP A 445 25.99 -17.46 -14.93
CA TRP A 445 25.95 -16.74 -16.21
C TRP A 445 25.50 -17.66 -17.35
N SER A 446 24.95 -17.08 -18.43
CA SER A 446 24.49 -17.82 -19.60
C SER A 446 25.57 -18.64 -20.32
N ASP A 447 26.85 -18.34 -20.08
CA ASP A 447 28.04 -18.98 -20.64
C ASP A 447 28.78 -19.88 -19.63
N ASP A 448 28.29 -20.01 -18.40
CA ASP A 448 28.83 -20.95 -17.43
C ASP A 448 28.36 -22.39 -17.77
N PRO A 449 29.23 -23.41 -17.63
CA PRO A 449 29.03 -24.77 -18.14
C PRO A 449 28.03 -25.64 -17.37
#